data_AF-A0A662HS07-F1
#
_entry.id   AF-A0A662HS07-F1
#
_cell.length_a   1.000
_cell.length_b   1.000
_cell.length_c   1.000
_cell.angle_alpha   90.00
_cell.angle_beta   90.00
_cell.angle_gamma   90.00
#
_symmetry.space_group_name_H-M   'P 1'
#
loop_
_entity.id
_entity.type
_entity.pdbx_description
1 polymer ?
#
loop_
_entity_poly.entity_id
_entity_poly.type
_entity_poly.pdbx_seq_one_letter_code
_entity_poly.pdbx_strand_id
1 'polypeptide(L)'
;MQVAKTVVKEKEIAELVRTAEVLVSLARKIAEMYEESYRLGKLAEKYPSNSWERSVLSEAANILRFTANDVANILTNIRRQLHKQKYFNIR
;
A
#
# COMPACT_ATOMS: atom_id res chain seq x y z
N MET A 1 -36.17 20.13 4.76
CA MET A 1 -35.56 19.12 3.84
C MET A 1 -34.07 19.35 3.56
N GLN A 2 -33.50 20.54 3.78
CA GLN A 2 -32.05 20.80 3.60
C GLN A 2 -31.16 20.13 4.65
N VAL A 3 -31.59 20.06 5.92
CA VAL A 3 -30.79 19.49 7.03
C VAL A 3 -30.40 18.02 6.78
N ALA A 4 -31.33 17.20 6.28
CA ALA A 4 -31.06 15.80 5.95
C ALA A 4 -30.02 15.63 4.83
N LYS A 5 -30.01 16.53 3.82
CA LYS A 5 -29.00 16.50 2.74
C LYS A 5 -27.61 16.92 3.25
N THR A 6 -27.54 17.85 4.21
CA THR A 6 -26.27 18.28 4.80
C THR A 6 -25.63 17.16 5.63
N VAL A 7 -26.43 16.49 6.47
CA VAL A 7 -25.95 15.38 7.31
C VAL A 7 -25.49 14.18 6.46
N VAL A 8 -26.13 13.92 5.32
CA VAL A 8 -25.68 12.88 4.38
C VAL A 8 -24.34 13.24 3.74
N LYS A 9 -24.16 14.48 3.28
CA LYS A 9 -22.88 14.94 2.70
C LYS A 9 -21.73 14.94 3.69
N GLU A 10 -21.96 15.28 4.96
CA GLU A 10 -20.94 15.24 6.01
C GLU A 10 -20.43 13.82 6.25
N LYS A 11 -21.32 12.82 6.24
CA LYS A 11 -20.95 11.41 6.38
C LYS A 11 -20.13 10.90 5.19
N GLU A 12 -20.52 11.25 3.97
CA GLU A 12 -19.77 10.90 2.75
C GLU A 12 -18.36 11.50 2.75
N ILE A 13 -18.21 12.76 3.17
CA ILE A 13 -16.90 13.41 3.28
C ILE A 13 -16.04 12.72 4.34
N ALA A 14 -16.60 12.40 5.51
CA ALA A 14 -15.87 11.71 6.57
C ALA A 14 -15.36 10.33 6.13
N GLU A 15 -16.16 9.59 5.34
CA GLU A 15 -15.78 8.29 4.81
C GLU A 15 -14.68 8.39 3.74
N LEU A 16 -14.74 9.42 2.87
CA LEU A 16 -13.67 9.71 1.92
C LEU A 16 -12.35 10.07 2.61
N VAL A 17 -12.40 10.88 3.68
CA VAL A 17 -11.21 11.25 4.47
C VAL A 17 -10.60 10.01 5.10
N ARG A 18 -11.41 9.17 5.77
CA ARG A 18 -10.93 7.91 6.37
C ARG A 18 -10.29 6.98 5.32
N THR A 19 -10.90 6.88 4.14
CA THR A 19 -10.36 6.10 3.03
C THR A 19 -9.00 6.64 2.59
N ALA A 20 -8.86 7.97 2.46
CA ALA A 20 -7.60 8.61 2.08
C ALA A 20 -6.50 8.38 3.14
N GLU A 21 -6.82 8.47 4.43
CA GLU A 21 -5.88 8.20 5.52
C GLU A 21 -5.37 6.76 5.48
N VAL A 22 -6.26 5.78 5.26
CA VAL A 22 -5.89 4.37 5.12
C VAL A 22 -4.97 4.16 3.92
N LEU A 23 -5.28 4.76 2.77
CA LEU A 23 -4.45 4.66 1.56
C LEU A 23 -3.05 5.26 1.77
N VAL A 24 -2.95 6.40 2.44
CA VAL A 24 -1.66 7.03 2.78
C VAL A 24 -0.87 6.15 3.74
N SER A 25 -1.53 5.59 4.77
CA SER A 25 -0.87 4.67 5.71
C SER A 25 -0.34 3.41 5.00
N LEU A 26 -1.12 2.82 4.09
CA LEU A 26 -0.68 1.68 3.30
C LEU A 26 0.48 2.02 2.36
N ALA A 27 0.46 3.20 1.72
CA ALA A 27 1.56 3.65 0.88
C ALA A 27 2.87 3.83 1.67
N ARG A 28 2.80 4.35 2.90
CA ARG A 28 3.97 4.45 3.80
C ARG A 28 4.52 3.08 4.16
N LYS A 29 3.66 2.14 4.55
CA LYS A 29 4.07 0.76 4.86
C LYS A 29 4.75 0.07 3.68
N ILE A 30 4.24 0.27 2.46
CA ILE A 30 4.90 -0.26 1.24
C ILE A 30 6.31 0.32 1.09
N ALA A 31 6.47 1.63 1.31
CA ALA A 31 7.78 2.27 1.22
C ALA A 31 8.76 1.71 2.26
N GLU A 32 8.31 1.53 3.51
CA GLU A 32 9.07 0.91 4.59
C GLU A 32 9.48 -0.54 4.24
N MET A 33 8.59 -1.32 3.63
CA MET A 33 8.89 -2.69 3.19
C MET A 33 9.94 -2.74 2.08
N TYR A 34 9.92 -1.79 1.13
CA TYR A 34 10.96 -1.69 0.11
C TYR A 34 12.31 -1.30 0.71
N GLU A 35 12.32 -0.37 1.65
CA GLU A 35 13.53 0.03 2.37
C GLU A 35 14.13 -1.15 3.14
N GLU A 36 13.31 -1.89 3.88
CA GLU A 36 13.74 -3.05 4.64
C GLU A 36 14.21 -4.19 3.73
N SER A 37 13.50 -4.45 2.62
CA SER A 37 13.93 -5.39 1.58
C SER A 37 15.33 -5.03 1.06
N TYR A 38 15.56 -3.76 0.73
CA TYR A 38 16.86 -3.28 0.27
C TYR A 38 17.94 -3.46 1.33
N ARG A 39 17.65 -3.13 2.59
CA ARG A 39 18.57 -3.27 3.73
C ARG A 39 18.98 -4.73 3.93
N LEU A 40 18.04 -5.66 3.87
CA LEU A 40 18.31 -7.10 3.98
C LEU A 40 19.13 -7.63 2.81
N GLY A 41 18.84 -7.19 1.58
CA GLY A 41 19.65 -7.53 0.41
C GLY A 41 21.10 -7.05 0.55
N LYS A 42 21.30 -5.82 1.03
CA LYS A 42 22.64 -5.27 1.32
C LYS A 42 23.33 -5.99 2.46
N LEU A 43 22.60 -6.44 3.48
CA LEU A 43 23.16 -7.24 4.56
C LEU A 43 23.59 -8.62 4.06
N ALA A 44 22.80 -9.25 3.19
CA ALA A 44 23.12 -10.56 2.58
C ALA A 44 24.43 -10.51 1.78
N GLU A 45 24.73 -9.40 1.09
CA GLU A 45 25.98 -9.20 0.35
C GLU A 45 27.24 -9.32 1.22
N LYS A 46 27.14 -9.07 2.54
CA LYS A 46 28.26 -9.20 3.48
C LYS A 46 28.65 -10.64 3.80
N TYR A 47 27.81 -11.60 3.45
CA TYR A 47 28.03 -13.02 3.72
C TYR A 47 28.49 -13.77 2.46
N PRO A 48 29.26 -14.86 2.61
CA PRO A 48 29.68 -15.71 1.48
C PRO A 48 28.49 -16.19 0.66
N SER A 49 28.68 -16.34 -0.66
CA SER A 49 27.62 -16.70 -1.61
C SER A 49 26.92 -18.03 -1.29
N ASN A 50 27.63 -18.97 -0.67
CA ASN A 50 27.15 -20.30 -0.30
C ASN A 50 26.73 -20.41 1.18
N SER A 51 26.72 -19.30 1.92
CA SER A 51 26.31 -19.32 3.33
C SER A 51 24.80 -19.42 3.47
N TRP A 52 24.38 -20.09 4.55
CA TRP A 52 22.96 -20.20 4.90
C TRP A 52 22.38 -18.83 5.24
N GLU A 53 23.15 -17.98 5.94
CA GLU A 53 22.76 -16.61 6.32
C GLU A 53 22.45 -15.75 5.10
N ARG A 54 23.28 -15.80 4.06
CA ARG A 54 23.02 -15.08 2.82
C ARG A 54 21.71 -15.53 2.18
N SER A 55 21.46 -16.83 2.17
CA SER A 55 20.27 -17.41 1.55
C SER A 55 19.01 -16.96 2.28
N VAL A 56 19.02 -17.02 3.61
CA VAL A 56 17.90 -16.56 4.46
C VAL A 56 17.64 -15.06 4.30
N LEU A 57 18.69 -14.23 4.35
CA LEU A 57 18.54 -12.77 4.21
C LEU A 57 18.06 -12.36 2.82
N SER A 58 18.56 -13.04 1.78
CA SER A 58 18.12 -12.79 0.40
C SER A 58 16.66 -13.19 0.20
N GLU A 59 16.24 -14.32 0.79
CA GLU A 59 14.85 -14.77 0.71
C GLU A 59 13.92 -13.84 1.48
N ALA A 60 14.31 -13.40 2.68
CA ALA A 60 13.55 -12.40 3.45
C ALA A 60 13.41 -11.07 2.67
N ALA A 61 14.49 -10.60 2.04
CA ALA A 61 14.46 -9.42 1.17
C ALA A 61 13.47 -9.61 0.00
N ASN A 62 13.50 -10.77 -0.65
CA ASN A 62 12.60 -11.11 -1.74
C ASN A 62 11.13 -11.11 -1.29
N ILE A 63 10.81 -11.81 -0.19
CA ILE A 63 9.45 -11.89 0.36
C ILE A 63 8.91 -10.48 0.63
N LEU A 64 9.68 -9.62 1.31
CA LEU A 64 9.26 -8.25 1.58
C LEU A 64 8.97 -7.46 0.29
N ARG A 65 9.84 -7.58 -0.72
CA ARG A 65 9.63 -6.93 -2.02
C ARG A 65 8.39 -7.46 -2.74
N PHE A 66 8.17 -8.78 -2.73
CA PHE A 66 7.00 -9.39 -3.36
C PHE A 66 5.72 -8.92 -2.67
N THR A 67 5.66 -8.97 -1.35
CA THR A 67 4.50 -8.49 -0.61
C THR A 67 4.27 -6.98 -0.83
N ALA A 68 5.32 -6.17 -0.87
CA ALA A 68 5.19 -4.74 -1.17
C ALA A 68 4.59 -4.49 -2.57
N ASN A 69 4.99 -5.28 -3.58
CA ASN A 69 4.43 -5.23 -4.93
C ASN A 69 2.94 -5.64 -4.95
N ASP A 70 2.59 -6.73 -4.27
CA ASP A 70 1.20 -7.20 -4.23
C ASP A 70 0.27 -6.18 -3.60
N VAL A 71 0.68 -5.58 -2.47
CA VAL A 71 -0.10 -4.52 -1.82
C VAL A 71 -0.18 -3.27 -2.71
N ALA A 72 0.91 -2.88 -3.37
CA ALA A 72 0.91 -1.75 -4.32
C ALA A 72 -0.05 -1.98 -5.51
N ASN A 73 -0.13 -3.21 -6.01
CA ASN A 73 -1.06 -3.60 -7.06
C ASN A 73 -2.52 -3.52 -6.59
N ILE A 74 -2.81 -3.99 -5.37
CA ILE A 74 -4.14 -3.86 -4.75
C ILE A 74 -4.52 -2.39 -4.62
N LEU A 75 -3.63 -1.53 -4.10
CA LEU A 75 -3.87 -0.08 -3.98
C LEU A 75 -4.15 0.56 -5.34
N THR A 76 -3.40 0.17 -6.37
CA THR A 76 -3.61 0.67 -7.73
C THR A 76 -4.98 0.27 -8.28
N ASN A 77 -5.44 -0.94 -7.99
CA ASN A 77 -6.76 -1.41 -8.37
C ASN A 77 -7.87 -0.67 -7.62
N ILE A 78 -7.72 -0.46 -6.31
CA ILE A 78 -8.66 0.35 -5.51
C ILE A 78 -8.74 1.77 -6.08
N ARG A 79 -7.59 2.42 -6.35
CA ARG A 79 -7.55 3.75 -6.98
C ARG A 79 -8.29 3.78 -8.31
N ARG A 80 -8.11 2.77 -9.17
CA ARG A 80 -8.83 2.66 -10.45
C ARG A 80 -10.34 2.50 -10.26
N GLN A 81 -10.78 1.68 -9.30
CA GLN A 81 -12.19 1.50 -8.98
C GLN A 81 -12.84 2.79 -8.47
N LEU A 82 -12.18 3.49 -7.55
CA LEU A 82 -12.64 4.79 -7.05
C LEU A 82 -12.77 5.83 -8.17
N HIS A 83 -11.78 5.90 -9.08
CA HIS A 83 -11.88 6.75 -10.27
C HIS A 83 -13.09 6.38 -11.13
N LYS A 84 -13.32 5.09 -11.42
CA LYS A 84 -14.47 4.64 -12.22
C LYS A 84 -15.80 5.02 -11.56
N GLN A 85 -15.97 4.79 -10.25
CA GLN A 85 -17.19 5.16 -9.52
C GLN A 85 -17.47 6.66 -9.60
N LYS A 86 -16.43 7.51 -9.50
CA LYS A 86 -16.56 8.96 -9.63
C LYS A 86 -17.07 9.40 -11.02
N TYR A 87 -16.72 8.67 -12.08
CA TYR A 87 -17.20 8.98 -13.44
C TYR A 87 -18.59 8.41 -13.76
N PHE A 88 -19.03 7.35 -13.08
CA PHE A 88 -20.38 6.80 -13.26
C PHE A 88 -21.46 7.56 -12.46
N ASN A 89 -21.12 8.12 -11.29
CA ASN A 89 -22.08 8.90 -10.46
C ASN A 89 -22.29 10.36 -10.91
N ILE A 90 -21.75 10.78 -12.06
CA ILE A 90 -21.95 12.13 -12.65
C ILE A 90 -22.90 12.07 -13.87
N ARG A 91 -23.51 10.91 -14.18
CA ARG A 91 -24.56 10.78 -15.21
C ARG A 91 -25.94 10.60 -14.60
#